data_AF-A0A382R9W9-F1
#
_entry.id   AF-A0A382R9W9-F1
#
_cell.length_a   1.000
_cell.length_b   1.000
_cell.length_c   1.000
_cell.angle_alpha   90.00
_cell.angle_beta   90.00
_cell.angle_gamma   90.00
#
_symmetry.space_group_name_H-M   'P 1'
#
loop_
_entity.id
_entity.type
_entity.pdbx_description
1 polymer ?
#
loop_
_entity_poly.entity_id
_entity_poly.type
_entity_poly.pdbx_seq_one_letter_code
_entity_poly.pdbx_strand_id
1 'polypeptide(L)'
;MLLASDIIEDSFVPNIWITVQPDDQIIITSGKSEMGQGVWTSLPMIIAEEMDADWSKVKIQQGIATKETAGRYGTGGSRSVRGSWAILRRAGATAREMLLTAAARKWNVEKSECTVENSIVSHPETSKRMTFGE
;
A
#
# COMPACT_ATOMS: atom_id res chain seq x y z
N MET A 1 7.45 -17.30 -0.07
CA MET A 1 7.39 -15.90 -0.50
C MET A 1 8.83 -15.41 -0.56
N LEU A 2 9.38 -15.12 -1.73
CA LEU A 2 10.70 -14.49 -1.81
C LEU A 2 10.53 -13.06 -1.30
N LEU A 3 10.91 -12.81 -0.06
CA LEU A 3 11.07 -11.45 0.43
C LEU A 3 12.19 -10.82 -0.41
N ALA A 4 11.92 -9.68 -1.03
CA ALA A 4 13.00 -8.86 -1.55
C ALA A 4 13.96 -8.54 -0.39
N SER A 5 15.26 -8.45 -0.65
CA SER A 5 16.32 -8.24 0.35
C SER A 5 16.09 -7.04 1.29
N ASP A 6 15.17 -6.16 0.92
CA ASP A 6 14.92 -4.87 1.56
C ASP A 6 13.66 -4.87 2.47
N ILE A 7 12.99 -6.02 2.66
CA ILE A 7 11.81 -6.13 3.55
C ILE A 7 12.26 -6.55 4.95
N ILE A 8 12.01 -5.70 5.94
CA ILE A 8 12.31 -5.97 7.36
C ILE A 8 11.33 -7.02 7.93
N GLU A 9 11.80 -7.83 8.88
CA GLU A 9 10.97 -8.75 9.66
C GLU A 9 9.82 -8.01 10.38
N ASP A 10 8.68 -8.66 10.61
CA ASP A 10 7.46 -8.04 11.17
C ASP A 10 6.77 -6.95 10.32
N SER A 11 7.16 -6.78 9.05
CA SER A 11 6.45 -5.90 8.12
C SER A 11 4.98 -6.32 7.92
N PHE A 12 4.09 -5.33 7.85
CA PHE A 12 2.68 -5.53 7.54
C PHE A 12 2.48 -5.71 6.02
N VAL A 13 1.99 -6.89 5.60
CA VAL A 13 1.80 -7.26 4.19
C VAL A 13 0.34 -7.65 3.93
N PRO A 14 -0.58 -6.68 3.74
CA PRO A 14 -2.01 -6.95 3.60
C PRO A 14 -2.39 -7.64 2.29
N ASN A 15 -1.57 -7.50 1.25
CA ASN A 15 -1.77 -8.09 -0.06
C ASN A 15 -0.46 -8.04 -0.86
N ILE A 16 -0.48 -8.50 -2.11
CA ILE A 16 0.72 -8.62 -2.96
C ILE A 16 1.33 -7.28 -3.41
N TRP A 17 0.62 -6.16 -3.27
CA TRP A 17 1.07 -4.86 -3.76
C TRP A 17 1.70 -4.01 -2.67
N ILE A 18 1.37 -4.24 -1.40
CA ILE A 18 1.66 -3.32 -0.31
C ILE A 18 2.50 -4.06 0.74
N THR A 19 3.56 -3.41 1.18
CA THR A 19 4.31 -3.79 2.37
C THR A 19 4.58 -2.52 3.17
N VAL A 20 4.16 -2.49 4.43
CA VAL A 20 4.50 -1.40 5.36
C VAL A 20 5.53 -1.92 6.34
N GLN A 21 6.66 -1.25 6.41
CA GLN A 21 7.76 -1.65 7.26
C GLN A 21 7.64 -1.03 8.66
N PRO A 22 8.26 -1.63 9.70
CA PRO A 22 8.26 -1.06 11.05
C PRO A 22 8.95 0.31 11.16
N ASP A 23 9.79 0.68 10.19
CA ASP A 23 10.41 2.01 10.06
C ASP A 23 9.52 3.03 9.33
N ASP A 24 8.24 2.68 9.12
CA ASP A 24 7.20 3.48 8.46
C ASP A 24 7.39 3.68 6.95
N GLN A 25 8.34 2.97 6.32
CA GLN A 25 8.46 2.93 4.86
C GLN A 25 7.34 2.10 4.23
N ILE A 26 6.70 2.64 3.18
CA ILE A 26 5.63 1.97 2.44
C ILE A 26 6.18 1.50 1.09
N ILE A 27 6.39 0.20 0.93
CA ILE A 27 6.80 -0.38 -0.34
C ILE A 27 5.55 -0.73 -1.16
N ILE A 28 5.44 -0.13 -2.35
CA ILE A 28 4.41 -0.48 -3.32
C ILE A 28 5.04 -1.23 -4.51
N THR A 29 4.60 -2.47 -4.69
CA THR A 29 5.08 -3.35 -5.75
C THR A 29 4.26 -3.13 -7.03
N SER A 30 4.92 -2.64 -8.09
CA SER A 30 4.32 -2.47 -9.41
C SER A 30 4.52 -3.71 -10.27
N GLY A 31 3.42 -4.31 -10.70
CA GLY A 31 3.41 -5.39 -11.69
C GLY A 31 3.38 -4.89 -13.13
N LYS A 32 3.88 -3.70 -13.45
CA LYS A 32 3.93 -3.19 -14.84
C LYS A 32 5.33 -2.71 -15.19
N SER A 33 5.82 -3.13 -16.35
CA SER A 33 7.11 -2.68 -16.88
C SER A 33 7.09 -1.18 -17.17
N GLU A 34 8.05 -0.46 -16.62
CA GLU A 34 8.31 0.96 -16.89
C GLU A 34 9.28 1.10 -18.07
N MET A 35 8.95 1.99 -19.00
CA MET A 35 9.69 2.23 -20.25
C MET A 35 9.67 3.72 -20.65
N GLY A 36 9.24 4.62 -19.75
CA GLY A 36 9.13 6.07 -19.97
C GLY A 36 7.70 6.62 -19.90
N GLN A 37 6.69 5.77 -19.69
CA GLN A 37 5.27 6.17 -19.66
C GLN A 37 4.76 6.57 -18.25
N GLY A 38 5.54 6.30 -17.19
CA GLY A 38 5.19 6.69 -15.82
C GLY A 38 4.18 5.77 -15.12
N VAL A 39 4.19 4.46 -15.43
CA VAL A 39 3.39 3.47 -14.67
C VAL A 39 3.91 3.27 -13.25
N TRP A 40 5.20 3.51 -12.99
CA TRP A 40 5.76 3.46 -11.64
C TRP A 40 5.31 4.63 -10.76
N THR A 41 4.83 5.74 -11.33
CA THR A 41 4.21 6.82 -10.55
C THR A 41 2.70 6.63 -10.50
N SER A 42 2.06 6.48 -11.66
CA SER A 42 0.59 6.47 -11.75
C SER A 42 -0.07 5.30 -11.04
N LEU A 43 0.49 4.09 -11.06
CA LEU A 43 -0.14 2.94 -10.42
C LEU A 43 0.01 2.96 -8.89
N PRO A 44 1.21 3.25 -8.33
CA PRO A 44 1.36 3.38 -6.89
C PRO A 44 0.58 4.55 -6.29
N MET A 45 0.42 5.67 -6.99
CA MET A 45 -0.42 6.78 -6.50
C MET A 45 -1.87 6.35 -6.25
N ILE A 46 -2.43 5.43 -7.05
CA ILE A 46 -3.78 4.90 -6.83
C ILE A 46 -3.88 4.18 -5.49
N ILE A 47 -2.86 3.41 -5.14
CA ILE A 47 -2.81 2.69 -3.86
C ILE A 47 -2.60 3.69 -2.73
N ALA A 48 -1.63 4.60 -2.87
CA ALA A 48 -1.26 5.56 -1.84
C ALA A 48 -2.44 6.47 -1.47
N GLU A 49 -3.19 6.96 -2.46
CA GLU A 49 -4.38 7.77 -2.23
C GLU A 49 -5.45 7.01 -1.45
N GLU A 50 -5.75 5.76 -1.84
CA GLU A 50 -6.75 4.95 -1.15
C GLU A 50 -6.32 4.50 0.24
N MET A 51 -5.02 4.57 0.52
CA MET A 51 -4.47 4.34 1.85
C MET A 51 -4.47 5.61 2.72
N ASP A 52 -4.67 6.81 2.17
CA ASP A 52 -4.27 8.08 2.78
C ASP A 52 -2.78 8.08 3.22
N ALA A 53 -1.92 7.50 2.38
CA ALA A 53 -0.49 7.36 2.65
C ALA A 53 0.30 8.63 2.27
N ASP A 54 1.24 9.01 3.12
CA ASP A 54 2.26 10.01 2.82
C ASP A 54 3.17 9.51 1.68
N TRP A 55 3.05 10.17 0.53
CA TRP A 55 3.82 9.83 -0.67
C TRP A 55 5.34 9.90 -0.45
N SER A 56 5.83 10.75 0.46
CA SER A 56 7.26 10.86 0.76
C SER A 56 7.85 9.59 1.40
N LYS A 57 6.99 8.74 1.99
CA LYS A 57 7.36 7.44 2.58
C LYS A 57 7.24 6.28 1.61
N VAL A 58 6.73 6.52 0.39
CA VAL A 58 6.49 5.47 -0.60
C VAL A 58 7.77 5.14 -1.37
N LYS A 59 8.20 3.87 -1.29
CA LYS A 59 9.24 3.29 -2.15
C LYS A 59 8.56 2.37 -3.17
N ILE A 60 8.89 2.55 -4.44
CA ILE A 60 8.33 1.72 -5.52
C ILE A 60 9.28 0.56 -5.80
N GLN A 61 8.74 -0.64 -5.91
CA GLN A 61 9.50 -1.83 -6.28
C GLN A 61 8.92 -2.49 -7.53
N GLN A 62 9.78 -2.96 -8.42
CA GLN A 62 9.37 -3.82 -9.52
C GLN A 62 8.93 -5.18 -8.98
N GLY A 63 7.71 -5.59 -9.30
CA GLY A 63 7.28 -6.95 -9.03
C GLY A 63 8.09 -7.94 -9.86
N ILE A 64 8.52 -9.04 -9.23
CA ILE A 64 9.14 -10.18 -9.90
C ILE A 64 8.04 -11.02 -10.54
N ALA A 65 8.15 -11.25 -11.85
CA ALA A 65 7.22 -12.13 -12.54
C ALA A 65 7.49 -13.59 -12.14
N THR A 66 6.46 -14.28 -11.68
CA THR A 66 6.49 -15.73 -11.47
C THR A 66 5.80 -16.44 -12.64
N LYS A 67 5.83 -17.77 -12.66
CA LYS A 67 5.12 -18.54 -13.68
C LYS A 67 3.61 -18.25 -13.65
N GLU A 68 3.06 -17.97 -12.47
CA GLU A 68 1.65 -17.66 -12.23
C GLU A 68 1.28 -16.24 -12.64
N THR A 69 2.22 -15.30 -12.58
CA THR A 69 2.00 -13.90 -12.98
C THR A 69 2.51 -13.58 -14.39
N ALA A 70 3.04 -14.59 -15.10
CA ALA A 70 3.55 -14.49 -16.45
C ALA A 70 2.50 -13.87 -17.41
N GLY A 71 2.94 -12.91 -18.23
CA GLY A 71 2.07 -12.16 -19.15
C GLY A 71 1.21 -11.08 -18.49
N ARG A 72 0.99 -11.10 -17.16
CA ARG A 72 0.29 -10.03 -16.45
C ARG A 72 1.20 -8.85 -16.12
N TYR A 73 2.51 -9.09 -16.06
CA TYR A 73 3.49 -8.09 -15.64
C TYR A 73 3.94 -7.12 -16.76
N GLY A 74 3.42 -7.32 -17.98
CA GLY A 74 3.70 -6.47 -19.14
C GLY A 74 2.85 -5.20 -19.21
N THR A 75 3.42 -4.19 -19.88
CA THR A 75 2.74 -2.96 -20.30
C THR A 75 2.43 -3.03 -21.80
N GLY A 76 1.19 -2.67 -22.19
CA GLY A 76 0.79 -2.64 -23.58
C GLY A 76 -0.68 -2.24 -23.77
N GLY A 77 -1.05 -1.88 -25.00
CA GLY A 77 -2.43 -1.58 -25.41
C GLY A 77 -3.09 -0.42 -24.65
N SER A 78 -2.30 0.48 -24.05
CA SER A 78 -2.79 1.55 -23.16
C SER A 78 -3.70 1.03 -22.05
N ARG A 79 -3.40 -0.17 -21.51
CA ARG A 79 -4.25 -0.87 -20.53
C ARG A 79 -3.77 -0.76 -19.09
N SER A 80 -2.55 -0.28 -18.82
CA SER A 80 -1.97 -0.36 -17.47
C SER A 80 -2.84 0.29 -16.38
N VAL A 81 -3.22 1.56 -16.54
CA VAL A 81 -4.09 2.25 -15.57
C VAL A 81 -5.50 1.67 -15.59
N ARG A 82 -6.19 1.70 -16.74
CA ARG A 82 -7.60 1.26 -16.83
C ARG A 82 -7.81 -0.20 -16.40
N GLY A 83 -6.86 -1.08 -16.70
CA GLY A 83 -6.93 -2.51 -16.36
C GLY A 83 -6.57 -2.81 -14.91
N SER A 84 -5.84 -1.91 -14.23
CA SER A 84 -5.41 -2.12 -12.84
C SER A 84 -6.20 -1.27 -11.83
N TRP A 85 -6.86 -0.21 -12.26
CA TRP A 85 -7.52 0.78 -11.41
C TRP A 85 -8.37 0.16 -10.29
N ALA A 86 -9.34 -0.68 -10.65
CA ALA A 86 -10.29 -1.25 -9.68
C ALA A 86 -9.65 -2.23 -8.69
N ILE A 87 -8.57 -2.93 -9.07
CA ILE A 87 -7.89 -3.86 -8.16
C ILE A 87 -6.94 -3.12 -7.23
N LEU A 88 -6.21 -2.13 -7.75
CA LEU A 88 -5.28 -1.32 -6.97
C LEU A 88 -6.02 -0.45 -5.94
N ARG A 89 -7.17 0.14 -6.32
CA ARG A 89 -7.97 0.89 -5.36
C ARG A 89 -8.44 0.05 -4.18
N ARG A 90 -8.99 -1.14 -4.49
CA ARG A 90 -9.40 -2.09 -3.46
C ARG A 90 -8.25 -2.56 -2.59
N ALA A 91 -7.05 -2.75 -3.16
CA ALA A 91 -5.87 -3.11 -2.41
C ALA A 91 -5.49 -2.03 -1.37
N GLY A 92 -5.47 -0.76 -1.78
CA GLY A 92 -5.20 0.37 -0.88
C GLY A 92 -6.27 0.51 0.21
N ALA A 93 -7.55 0.54 -0.17
CA ALA A 93 -8.66 0.64 0.78
C ALA A 93 -8.68 -0.52 1.79
N THR A 94 -8.36 -1.75 1.36
CA THR A 94 -8.27 -2.91 2.26
C THR A 94 -7.15 -2.72 3.28
N ALA A 95 -5.97 -2.26 2.85
CA ALA A 95 -4.86 -1.99 3.76
C ALA A 95 -5.23 -0.91 4.80
N ARG A 96 -5.85 0.19 4.35
CA ARG A 96 -6.35 1.26 5.22
C ARG A 96 -7.33 0.76 6.28
N GLU A 97 -8.31 -0.04 5.86
CA GLU A 97 -9.31 -0.62 6.76
C GLU A 97 -8.70 -1.55 7.80
N MET A 98 -7.69 -2.34 7.43
CA MET A 98 -6.96 -3.21 8.35
C MET A 98 -6.19 -2.40 9.39
N LEU A 99 -5.48 -1.34 8.99
CA LEU A 99 -4.73 -0.45 9.87
C LEU A 99 -5.65 0.30 10.85
N LEU A 100 -6.75 0.87 10.35
CA LEU A 100 -7.78 1.48 11.19
C LEU A 100 -8.34 0.51 12.22
N THR A 101 -8.68 -0.69 11.79
CA THR A 101 -9.22 -1.73 12.67
C THR A 101 -8.21 -2.14 13.74
N ALA A 102 -6.92 -2.24 13.40
CA ALA A 102 -5.87 -2.57 14.35
C ALA A 102 -5.68 -1.46 15.40
N ALA A 103 -5.60 -0.20 14.97
CA ALA A 103 -5.48 0.95 15.87
C ALA A 103 -6.68 1.08 16.82
N ALA A 104 -7.91 0.98 16.28
CA ALA A 104 -9.14 1.05 17.07
C ALA A 104 -9.19 -0.05 18.15
N ARG A 105 -8.82 -1.29 17.78
CA ARG A 105 -8.70 -2.40 18.73
C ARG A 105 -7.63 -2.16 19.80
N LYS A 106 -6.46 -1.65 19.41
CA LYS A 106 -5.35 -1.33 20.33
C LYS A 106 -5.74 -0.24 21.33
N TRP A 107 -6.56 0.71 20.91
CA TRP A 107 -7.02 1.80 21.76
C TRP A 107 -8.31 1.51 22.51
N ASN A 108 -8.99 0.41 22.18
CA ASN A 108 -10.31 0.02 22.68
C ASN A 108 -11.36 1.12 22.46
N VAL A 109 -11.46 1.60 21.21
CA VAL A 109 -12.40 2.64 20.74
C VAL A 109 -13.15 2.16 19.49
N GLU A 110 -14.19 2.87 19.07
CA GLU A 110 -14.90 2.53 17.84
C GLU A 110 -14.09 2.93 16.60
N LYS A 111 -14.06 2.06 15.59
CA LYS A 111 -13.31 2.32 14.35
C LYS A 111 -13.80 3.59 13.64
N SER A 112 -15.10 3.86 13.69
CA SER A 112 -15.70 5.06 13.08
C SER A 112 -15.25 6.38 13.71
N GLU A 113 -14.67 6.33 14.90
CA GLU A 113 -14.11 7.50 15.60
C GLU A 113 -12.65 7.76 15.22
N CYS A 114 -12.02 6.82 14.49
CA CYS A 114 -10.64 6.94 14.03
C CYS A 114 -10.58 7.56 12.62
N THR A 115 -9.55 8.36 12.38
CA THR A 115 -9.24 8.95 11.07
C THR A 115 -7.87 8.51 10.59
N VAL A 116 -7.64 8.62 9.28
CA VAL A 116 -6.33 8.38 8.67
C VAL A 116 -5.95 9.58 7.84
N GLU A 117 -4.71 10.04 7.99
CA GLU A 117 -4.14 11.10 7.17
C GLU A 117 -2.61 10.96 7.16
N ASN A 118 -1.97 11.10 5.98
CA ASN A 118 -0.52 11.10 5.81
C ASN A 118 0.19 9.93 6.52
N SER A 119 -0.31 8.71 6.30
CA SER A 119 0.19 7.48 6.94
C SER A 119 0.05 7.43 8.47
N ILE A 120 -0.85 8.22 9.06
CA ILE A 120 -1.08 8.24 10.52
C ILE A 120 -2.54 7.94 10.79
N VAL A 121 -2.79 6.90 11.58
CA VAL A 121 -4.11 6.66 12.18
C VAL A 121 -4.21 7.51 13.45
N SER A 122 -5.32 8.21 13.64
CA SER A 122 -5.57 9.08 14.79
C SER A 122 -6.94 8.84 15.40
N HIS A 123 -7.05 8.92 16.73
CA HIS A 123 -8.32 9.01 17.46
C HIS A 123 -8.42 10.41 18.10
N PRO A 124 -9.19 11.34 17.52
CA PRO A 124 -9.20 12.75 17.92
C PRO A 124 -9.56 12.98 19.39
N GLU A 125 -10.58 12.28 19.91
CA GLU A 125 -11.06 12.50 21.27
C GLU A 125 -10.02 12.20 22.35
N THR A 126 -9.22 11.15 22.13
CA THR A 126 -8.15 10.77 23.08
C THR A 126 -6.78 11.27 22.65
N SER A 127 -6.67 11.98 21.52
CA SER A 127 -5.41 12.42 20.92
C SER A 127 -4.38 11.29 20.71
N LYS A 128 -4.85 10.04 20.58
CA LYS A 128 -3.98 8.89 20.31
C LYS A 128 -3.65 8.86 18.83
N ARG A 129 -2.41 8.54 18.49
CA ARG A 129 -1.92 8.46 17.10
C ARG A 129 -0.96 7.29 16.97
N MET A 130 -0.95 6.68 15.80
CA MET A 130 0.01 5.66 15.39
C MET A 130 0.33 5.83 13.92
N THR A 131 1.59 5.63 13.54
CA THR A 131 1.98 5.55 12.14
C THR A 131 1.55 4.21 11.54
N PHE A 132 1.71 4.02 10.24
CA PHE A 132 1.38 2.74 9.61
C PHE A 132 2.34 1.61 10.00
N GLY A 133 3.59 1.95 10.38
CA GLY A 133 4.59 1.00 10.83
C GLY A 133 4.48 0.51 12.29
N GLU A 134 3.57 1.08 13.10
CA GLU A 134 3.41 0.79 14.55
C GLU A 134 2.23 -0.16 14.90
#